data_AF-A0A9E5NJX5-F1
#
_entry.id   AF-A0A9E5NJX5-F1
#
_cell.length_a   1.000
_cell.length_b   1.000
_cell.length_c   1.000
_cell.angle_alpha   90.00
_cell.angle_beta   90.00
_cell.angle_gamma   90.00
#
_symmetry.space_group_name_H-M   'P 1'
#
loop_
_entity.id
_entity.type
_entity.pdbx_description
1 polymer ?
#
loop_
_entity_poly.entity_id
_entity_poly.type
_entity_poly.pdbx_seq_one_letter_code
_entity_poly.pdbx_strand_id
1 'polypeptide(L)'
;MERARNADDRMVLYERDPLLNFLRIRLELPWPAIIGLAMAVVAVSYFGVGAIVSYVIHEDANIIRPLDPEFLYFNLVVVFVNIPLVWLLYLWQPELVAKTLKALQGEDVFADTESSGLGAFTKTMKASLDSYWVSIGAAILALGLVLMGTFVVFPAESRQLQEPLFWFYDKYYYFLLFTPVRSLTYYVTAMVVLRGVLTLVWFNLLFQRLKVKVHPLHPDQAGGFGALGSLGIQYGLIAVALGALLALVTIDRILHGTGWMHIDLLIGYALYVVLAPVSLVSPLWSAHRAMSRFRDEVLRDISNEFERILMEQEPRDLDRGALDDSTQRLDGLRARHTLVRDTYPTWPISVAAFRKFSITASLPLITGAASIALDVAIK
;
A
#
# COMPACT_ATOMS: atom_id res chain seq x y z
N MET A 1 11.13 -17.86 30.73
CA MET A 1 11.15 -16.42 31.08
C MET A 1 11.77 -15.54 29.99
N GLU A 2 12.81 -15.97 29.27
CA GLU A 2 13.46 -15.17 28.21
C GLU A 2 12.59 -14.88 26.98
N ARG A 3 11.71 -15.82 26.57
CA ARG A 3 10.72 -15.59 25.50
C ARG A 3 9.65 -14.55 25.86
N ALA A 4 9.32 -14.39 27.14
CA ALA A 4 8.36 -13.37 27.58
C ALA A 4 8.99 -11.96 27.58
N ARG A 5 10.29 -11.85 27.84
CA ARG A 5 11.03 -10.57 27.83
C ARG A 5 11.28 -10.03 26.41
N ASN A 6 11.41 -10.91 25.42
CA ASN A 6 11.51 -10.53 24.00
C ASN A 6 10.17 -10.26 23.31
N ALA A 7 9.04 -10.66 23.91
CA ALA A 7 7.71 -10.40 23.36
C ALA A 7 7.27 -8.95 23.58
N ASP A 8 7.74 -8.31 24.67
CA ASP A 8 7.32 -6.96 25.07
C ASP A 8 7.84 -5.86 24.12
N ASP A 9 8.90 -6.15 23.36
CA ASP A 9 9.52 -5.17 22.44
C ASP A 9 9.01 -5.27 20.98
N ARG A 10 8.05 -6.18 20.70
CA ARG A 10 7.41 -6.27 19.39
C ARG A 10 6.15 -5.43 19.39
N MET A 11 6.17 -4.34 18.63
CA MET A 11 4.97 -3.53 18.36
C MET A 11 3.95 -4.36 17.56
N VAL A 12 3.00 -4.99 18.25
CA VAL A 12 1.90 -5.75 17.63
C VAL A 12 0.76 -4.79 17.25
N LEU A 13 0.33 -4.80 15.98
CA LEU A 13 -0.69 -3.89 15.43
C LEU A 13 -2.00 -4.62 15.05
N TYR A 14 -2.29 -5.74 15.71
CA TYR A 14 -3.42 -6.60 15.38
C TYR A 14 -4.03 -7.35 16.56
N GLU A 15 -3.75 -6.95 17.80
CA GLU A 15 -4.28 -7.65 18.98
C GLU A 15 -5.82 -7.57 19.02
N ARG A 16 -6.41 -6.47 18.52
CA ARG A 16 -7.87 -6.23 18.50
C ARG A 16 -8.54 -6.62 17.18
N ASP A 17 -7.80 -7.19 16.25
CA ASP A 17 -8.35 -7.77 15.03
C ASP A 17 -8.85 -9.18 15.31
N PRO A 18 -10.17 -9.44 15.34
CA PRO A 18 -10.70 -10.73 15.78
C PRO A 18 -10.18 -11.89 14.92
N LEU A 19 -10.06 -11.70 13.61
CA LEU A 19 -9.61 -12.74 12.70
C LEU A 19 -8.11 -12.99 12.84
N LEU A 20 -7.30 -11.92 12.83
CA LEU A 20 -5.85 -12.09 12.92
C LEU A 20 -5.42 -12.58 14.32
N ASN A 21 -6.07 -12.10 15.38
CA ASN A 21 -5.90 -12.59 16.76
C ASN A 21 -6.23 -14.08 16.84
N PHE A 22 -7.38 -14.50 16.29
CA PHE A 22 -7.76 -15.91 16.29
C PHE A 22 -6.73 -16.79 15.56
N LEU A 23 -6.31 -16.39 14.35
CA LEU A 23 -5.41 -17.20 13.52
C LEU A 23 -3.97 -17.24 14.05
N ARG A 24 -3.41 -16.11 14.49
CA ARG A 24 -2.01 -16.00 14.91
C ARG A 24 -1.78 -16.27 16.39
N ILE A 25 -2.71 -15.88 17.27
CA ILE A 25 -2.52 -15.95 18.73
C ILE A 25 -3.21 -17.20 19.29
N ARG A 26 -4.45 -17.48 18.88
CA ARG A 26 -5.18 -18.65 19.42
C ARG A 26 -4.83 -19.96 18.71
N LEU A 27 -4.66 -19.93 17.40
CA LEU A 27 -4.29 -21.11 16.61
C LEU A 27 -2.77 -21.22 16.36
N GLU A 28 -1.99 -20.21 16.71
CA GLU A 28 -0.53 -20.17 16.54
C GLU A 28 -0.06 -20.50 15.10
N LEU A 29 -0.88 -20.21 14.09
CA LEU A 29 -0.56 -20.57 12.72
C LEU A 29 0.52 -19.65 12.13
N PRO A 30 1.57 -20.18 11.49
CA PRO A 30 2.50 -19.36 10.74
C PRO A 30 1.79 -18.77 9.50
N TRP A 31 2.26 -17.62 9.02
CA TRP A 31 1.60 -16.91 7.91
C TRP A 31 1.41 -17.76 6.63
N PRO A 32 2.33 -18.65 6.22
CA PRO A 32 2.10 -19.49 5.04
C PRO A 32 0.95 -20.49 5.25
N ALA A 33 0.79 -21.01 6.47
CA ALA A 33 -0.29 -21.92 6.81
C ALA A 33 -1.65 -21.21 6.80
N ILE A 34 -1.71 -19.94 7.24
CA ILE A 34 -2.93 -19.13 7.15
C ILE A 34 -3.34 -18.91 5.69
N ILE A 35 -2.39 -18.54 4.83
CA ILE A 35 -2.66 -18.37 3.39
C ILE A 35 -3.10 -19.69 2.77
N GLY A 36 -2.41 -20.79 3.06
CA GLY A 36 -2.76 -22.13 2.56
C GLY A 36 -4.16 -22.57 3.01
N LEU A 37 -4.53 -22.30 4.26
CA LEU A 37 -5.87 -22.57 4.78
C LEU A 37 -6.93 -21.73 4.06
N ALA A 38 -6.69 -20.42 3.90
CA ALA A 38 -7.61 -19.54 3.19
C ALA A 38 -7.80 -19.99 1.73
N MET A 39 -6.71 -20.32 1.03
CA MET A 39 -6.75 -20.86 -0.32
C MET A 39 -7.51 -22.18 -0.38
N ALA A 40 -7.25 -23.11 0.54
CA ALA A 40 -7.94 -24.39 0.58
C ALA A 40 -9.46 -24.22 0.80
N VAL A 41 -9.86 -23.37 1.74
CA VAL A 41 -11.28 -23.07 2.00
C VAL A 41 -11.94 -22.48 0.75
N VAL A 42 -11.31 -21.47 0.12
CA VAL A 42 -11.86 -20.87 -1.10
C VAL A 42 -11.90 -21.88 -2.24
N ALA A 43 -10.82 -22.60 -2.51
CA ALA A 43 -10.74 -23.59 -3.60
C ALA A 43 -11.75 -24.73 -3.44
N VAL A 44 -11.89 -25.28 -2.22
CA VAL A 44 -12.90 -26.31 -1.95
C VAL A 44 -14.30 -25.76 -2.13
N SER A 45 -14.57 -24.53 -1.66
CA SER A 45 -15.89 -23.91 -1.85
C SER A 45 -16.22 -23.64 -3.32
N TYR A 46 -15.28 -23.10 -4.10
CA TYR A 46 -15.45 -22.74 -5.50
C TYR A 46 -15.48 -23.96 -6.42
N PHE A 47 -14.42 -24.78 -6.39
CA PHE A 47 -14.26 -25.89 -7.31
C PHE A 47 -14.91 -27.17 -6.80
N GLY A 48 -14.67 -27.54 -5.54
CA GLY A 48 -15.18 -28.80 -4.98
C GLY A 48 -16.69 -28.79 -4.86
N VAL A 49 -17.23 -27.91 -4.01
CA VAL A 49 -18.68 -27.81 -3.80
C VAL A 49 -19.37 -27.27 -5.05
N GLY A 50 -18.77 -26.33 -5.77
CA GLY A 50 -19.31 -25.85 -7.05
C GLY A 50 -19.48 -26.97 -8.08
N ALA A 51 -18.54 -27.92 -8.18
CA ALA A 51 -18.67 -29.07 -9.09
C ALA A 51 -19.79 -30.02 -8.65
N ILE A 52 -19.93 -30.26 -7.34
CA ILE A 52 -21.04 -31.08 -6.80
C ILE A 52 -22.37 -30.43 -7.11
N VAL A 53 -22.51 -29.13 -6.85
CA VAL A 53 -23.73 -28.35 -7.12
C VAL A 53 -24.06 -28.37 -8.61
N SER A 54 -23.06 -28.17 -9.47
CA SER A 54 -23.23 -28.24 -10.94
C SER A 54 -23.63 -29.62 -11.45
N TYR A 55 -23.23 -30.69 -10.76
CA TYR A 55 -23.60 -32.07 -11.11
C TYR A 55 -25.01 -32.43 -10.64
N VAL A 56 -25.44 -31.90 -9.49
CA VAL A 56 -26.77 -32.16 -8.91
C VAL A 56 -27.87 -31.37 -9.62
N ILE A 57 -27.58 -30.15 -10.07
CA ILE A 57 -28.52 -29.32 -10.83
C ILE A 57 -28.60 -29.86 -12.27
N HIS A 58 -29.82 -30.10 -12.76
CA HIS A 58 -30.09 -30.78 -14.03
C HIS A 58 -29.53 -30.03 -15.26
N GLU A 59 -29.21 -30.80 -16.31
CA GLU A 59 -28.60 -30.37 -17.59
C GLU A 59 -29.38 -29.29 -18.36
N ASP A 60 -30.65 -29.07 -18.04
CA ASP A 60 -31.53 -28.14 -18.75
C ASP A 60 -31.22 -26.66 -18.47
N ALA A 61 -30.45 -26.36 -17.42
CA ALA A 61 -30.02 -25.01 -17.12
C ALA A 61 -28.70 -24.73 -17.83
N ASN A 62 -28.66 -23.67 -18.65
CA ASN A 62 -27.45 -23.15 -19.28
C ASN A 62 -26.47 -22.65 -18.20
N ILE A 63 -25.78 -23.58 -17.52
CA ILE A 63 -24.96 -23.29 -16.33
C ILE A 63 -23.48 -23.35 -16.70
N ILE A 64 -22.78 -22.25 -16.44
CA ILE A 64 -21.32 -22.25 -16.42
C ILE A 64 -20.86 -23.06 -15.22
N ARG A 65 -20.13 -24.14 -15.45
CA ARG A 65 -19.53 -25.00 -14.42
C ARG A 65 -18.20 -24.42 -13.96
N PRO A 66 -17.75 -24.69 -12.71
CA PRO A 66 -16.48 -24.18 -12.20
C PRO A 66 -15.25 -24.62 -13.00
N LEU A 67 -15.38 -25.75 -13.72
CA LEU A 67 -14.32 -26.36 -14.51
C LEU A 67 -14.51 -26.12 -16.03
N ASP A 68 -15.44 -25.26 -16.43
CA ASP A 68 -15.60 -24.94 -17.83
C ASP A 68 -14.33 -24.28 -18.37
N PRO A 69 -13.76 -24.76 -19.50
CA PRO A 69 -12.47 -24.29 -20.00
C PRO A 69 -12.41 -22.77 -20.22
N GLU A 70 -13.53 -22.16 -20.60
CA GLU A 70 -13.67 -20.73 -20.84
C GLU A 70 -13.42 -19.93 -19.54
N PHE A 71 -13.97 -20.37 -18.41
CA PHE A 71 -13.88 -19.63 -17.13
C PHE A 71 -12.82 -20.17 -16.18
N LEU A 72 -12.23 -21.33 -16.49
CA LEU A 72 -11.26 -21.99 -15.63
C LEU A 72 -10.05 -21.10 -15.37
N TYR A 73 -9.50 -20.42 -16.39
CA TYR A 73 -8.35 -19.54 -16.23
C TYR A 73 -8.65 -18.40 -15.24
N PHE A 74 -9.77 -17.69 -15.44
CA PHE A 74 -10.21 -16.62 -14.55
C PHE A 74 -10.36 -17.12 -13.11
N ASN A 75 -11.05 -18.26 -12.92
CA ASN A 75 -11.23 -18.86 -11.60
C ASN A 75 -9.90 -19.23 -10.94
N LEU A 76 -8.94 -19.78 -11.72
CA LEU A 76 -7.61 -20.09 -11.21
C LEU A 76 -6.85 -18.83 -10.80
N VAL A 77 -6.89 -17.75 -11.58
CA VAL A 77 -6.25 -16.48 -11.23
C VAL A 77 -6.87 -15.90 -9.96
N VAL A 78 -8.21 -15.88 -9.86
CA VAL A 78 -8.88 -15.36 -8.66
C VAL A 78 -8.49 -16.18 -7.43
N VAL A 79 -8.62 -17.51 -7.47
CA VAL A 79 -8.42 -18.37 -6.30
C VAL A 79 -6.94 -18.52 -5.93
N PHE A 80 -6.04 -18.69 -6.91
CA PHE A 80 -4.64 -19.01 -6.66
C PHE A 80 -3.69 -17.81 -6.76
N VAL A 81 -4.14 -16.65 -7.25
CA VAL A 81 -3.34 -15.42 -7.29
C VAL A 81 -3.97 -14.32 -6.45
N ASN A 82 -5.22 -13.94 -6.71
CA ASN A 82 -5.84 -12.80 -6.01
C ASN A 82 -6.06 -13.05 -4.52
N ILE A 83 -6.67 -14.18 -4.15
CA ILE A 83 -6.93 -14.53 -2.74
C ILE A 83 -5.62 -14.58 -1.93
N PRO A 84 -4.61 -15.39 -2.30
CA PRO A 84 -3.36 -15.44 -1.53
C PRO A 84 -2.65 -14.09 -1.47
N LEU A 85 -2.71 -13.28 -2.53
CA LEU A 85 -2.17 -11.93 -2.52
C LEU A 85 -2.87 -11.06 -1.47
N VAL A 86 -4.20 -10.99 -1.47
CA VAL A 86 -4.96 -10.19 -0.50
C VAL A 86 -4.67 -10.64 0.94
N TRP A 87 -4.61 -11.95 1.18
CA TRP A 87 -4.27 -12.51 2.49
C TRP A 87 -2.83 -12.23 2.89
N LEU A 88 -1.88 -12.31 1.96
CA LEU A 88 -0.48 -11.94 2.22
C LEU A 88 -0.39 -10.50 2.69
N LEU A 89 -1.07 -9.57 2.01
CA LEU A 89 -1.08 -8.16 2.37
C LEU A 89 -1.70 -7.91 3.74
N TYR A 90 -2.82 -8.57 4.02
CA TYR A 90 -3.48 -8.50 5.33
C TYR A 90 -2.58 -8.98 6.47
N LEU A 91 -1.85 -10.07 6.26
CA LEU A 91 -0.94 -10.63 7.26
C LEU A 91 0.34 -9.81 7.42
N TRP A 92 0.82 -9.19 6.34
CA TRP A 92 2.11 -8.53 6.29
C TRP A 92 2.07 -7.05 6.69
N GLN A 93 1.00 -6.33 6.35
CA GLN A 93 0.88 -4.90 6.56
C GLN A 93 1.13 -4.44 8.02
N PRO A 94 0.59 -5.11 9.07
CA PRO A 94 0.86 -4.73 10.45
C PRO A 94 2.35 -4.82 10.82
N GLU A 95 3.03 -5.89 10.40
CA GLU A 95 4.45 -6.12 10.67
C GLU A 95 5.31 -5.07 9.94
N LEU A 96 4.93 -4.74 8.71
CA LEU A 96 5.59 -3.74 7.90
C LEU A 96 5.55 -2.35 8.56
N VAL A 97 4.37 -1.90 9.00
CA VAL A 97 4.22 -0.59 9.66
C VAL A 97 5.02 -0.54 10.95
N ALA A 98 4.97 -1.60 11.76
CA ALA A 98 5.75 -1.71 12.99
C ALA A 98 7.27 -1.64 12.71
N LYS A 99 7.75 -2.36 11.68
CA LYS A 99 9.16 -2.34 11.27
C LYS A 99 9.60 -0.96 10.82
N THR A 100 8.79 -0.25 10.03
CA THR A 100 9.10 1.11 9.59
C THR A 100 9.17 2.08 10.77
N LEU A 101 8.23 2.01 11.71
CA LEU A 101 8.27 2.85 12.91
C LEU A 101 9.51 2.58 13.78
N LYS A 102 9.85 1.30 14.00
CA LYS A 102 11.04 0.91 14.76
C LYS A 102 12.33 1.39 14.08
N ALA A 103 12.40 1.29 12.75
CA ALA A 103 13.53 1.82 11.99
C ALA A 103 13.65 3.34 12.16
N LEU A 104 12.56 4.10 11.98
CA LEU A 104 12.57 5.54 12.18
C LEU A 104 12.94 5.96 13.61
N GLN A 105 12.56 5.16 14.62
CA GLN A 105 12.97 5.39 16.00
C GLN A 105 14.48 5.13 16.21
N GLY A 106 15.04 4.14 15.53
CA GLY A 106 16.45 3.75 15.66
C GLY A 106 17.44 4.73 15.01
N GLU A 107 17.03 5.43 13.96
CA GLU A 107 17.92 6.29 13.15
C GLU A 107 18.06 7.75 13.67
N ASP A 108 17.46 8.09 14.83
CA ASP A 108 17.48 9.46 15.41
C ASP A 108 17.09 10.56 14.40
N VAL A 109 16.07 10.29 13.58
CA VAL A 109 15.62 11.20 12.50
C VAL A 109 14.63 12.26 12.97
N PHE A 110 14.34 12.34 14.27
CA PHE A 110 13.47 13.33 14.88
C PHE A 110 14.22 14.05 15.99
N ALA A 111 14.15 15.38 16.02
CA ALA A 111 14.94 16.20 16.97
C ALA A 111 14.47 16.07 18.43
N ASP A 112 13.20 15.70 18.65
CA ASP A 112 12.58 15.56 19.98
C ASP A 112 12.54 14.08 20.43
N THR A 113 13.65 13.36 20.28
CA THR A 113 13.78 11.94 20.67
C THR A 113 13.82 11.75 22.18
N GLU A 114 14.22 12.77 22.96
CA GLU A 114 14.26 12.74 24.42
C GLU A 114 12.84 12.81 25.03
N SER A 115 12.17 11.66 25.03
CA SER A 115 11.29 11.14 26.10
C SER A 115 9.78 11.40 26.14
N SER A 116 9.15 12.22 25.28
CA SER A 116 7.66 12.26 25.27
C SER A 116 6.99 12.29 23.89
N GLY A 117 7.52 13.05 22.92
CA GLY A 117 6.84 13.30 21.65
C GLY A 117 6.64 12.05 20.79
N LEU A 118 7.74 11.43 20.34
CA LEU A 118 7.68 10.29 19.42
C LEU A 118 7.08 9.04 20.08
N GLY A 119 7.44 8.74 21.33
CA GLY A 119 6.88 7.61 22.08
C GLY A 119 5.37 7.73 22.34
N ALA A 120 4.89 8.91 22.73
CA ALA A 120 3.46 9.15 22.88
C ALA A 120 2.73 9.08 21.54
N PHE A 121 3.36 9.59 20.47
CA PHE A 121 2.81 9.53 19.12
C PHE A 121 2.67 8.08 18.64
N THR A 122 3.72 7.26 18.74
CA THR A 122 3.68 5.86 18.31
C THR A 122 2.70 5.04 19.14
N LYS A 123 2.56 5.32 20.45
CA LYS A 123 1.52 4.73 21.29
C LYS A 123 0.11 5.10 20.81
N THR A 124 -0.11 6.36 20.44
CA THR A 124 -1.42 6.83 19.93
C THR A 124 -1.73 6.21 18.56
N MET A 125 -0.74 6.18 17.66
CA MET A 125 -0.85 5.51 16.36
C MET A 125 -1.14 4.02 16.53
N LYS A 126 -0.44 3.32 17.44
CA LYS A 126 -0.71 1.92 17.80
C LYS A 126 -2.17 1.75 18.21
N ALA A 127 -2.63 2.55 19.17
CA ALA A 127 -3.98 2.46 19.69
C ALA A 127 -5.06 2.72 18.62
N SER A 128 -4.77 3.57 17.63
CA SER A 128 -5.68 3.85 16.52
C SER A 128 -5.69 2.75 15.46
N LEU A 129 -4.53 2.23 15.06
CA LEU A 129 -4.42 1.16 14.07
C LEU A 129 -4.93 -0.19 14.60
N ASP A 130 -4.75 -0.43 15.89
CA ASP A 130 -5.22 -1.61 16.62
C ASP A 130 -6.49 -1.31 17.43
N SER A 131 -7.41 -0.55 16.84
CA SER A 131 -8.70 -0.21 17.45
C SER A 131 -9.80 -1.17 16.97
N TYR A 132 -10.69 -1.59 17.87
CA TYR A 132 -11.88 -2.39 17.51
C TYR A 132 -12.76 -1.68 16.46
N TRP A 133 -12.76 -0.35 16.43
CA TRP A 133 -13.50 0.43 15.44
C TRP A 133 -13.02 0.21 14.01
N VAL A 134 -11.74 -0.13 13.81
CA VAL A 134 -11.21 -0.48 12.47
C VAL A 134 -11.82 -1.80 12.01
N SER A 135 -11.82 -2.82 12.88
CA SER A 135 -12.44 -4.12 12.60
C SER A 135 -13.94 -4.01 12.35
N ILE A 136 -14.66 -3.20 13.14
CA ILE A 136 -16.08 -2.92 12.94
C ILE A 136 -16.30 -2.22 11.60
N GLY A 137 -15.51 -1.19 11.29
CA GLY A 137 -15.59 -0.49 10.00
C GLY A 137 -15.34 -1.43 8.82
N ALA A 138 -14.35 -2.31 8.93
CA ALA A 138 -14.07 -3.32 7.90
C ALA A 138 -15.22 -4.32 7.73
N ALA A 139 -15.83 -4.77 8.83
CA ALA A 139 -16.99 -5.65 8.79
C ALA A 139 -18.20 -4.98 8.13
N ILE A 140 -18.45 -3.69 8.41
CA ILE A 140 -19.52 -2.91 7.76
C ILE A 140 -19.26 -2.76 6.26
N LEU A 141 -18.02 -2.42 5.87
CA LEU A 141 -17.64 -2.31 4.46
C LEU A 141 -17.78 -3.66 3.75
N ALA A 142 -17.31 -4.75 4.37
CA ALA A 142 -17.44 -6.09 3.82
C ALA A 142 -18.91 -6.48 3.65
N LEU A 143 -19.76 -6.22 4.66
CA LEU A 143 -21.19 -6.43 4.57
C LEU A 143 -21.80 -5.63 3.42
N GLY A 144 -21.44 -4.34 3.28
CA GLY A 144 -21.89 -3.52 2.16
C GLY A 144 -21.52 -4.10 0.79
N LEU A 145 -20.29 -4.60 0.63
CA LEU A 145 -19.82 -5.25 -0.60
C LEU A 145 -20.55 -6.58 -0.86
N VAL A 146 -20.81 -7.36 0.17
CA VAL A 146 -21.62 -8.59 0.08
C VAL A 146 -23.02 -8.26 -0.38
N LEU A 147 -23.70 -7.32 0.30
CA LEU A 147 -25.07 -6.91 -0.03
C LEU A 147 -25.14 -6.36 -1.46
N MET A 148 -24.17 -5.54 -1.88
CA MET A 148 -24.08 -5.05 -3.25
C MET A 148 -23.93 -6.22 -4.25
N GLY A 149 -23.03 -7.17 -3.99
CA GLY A 149 -22.86 -8.35 -4.84
C GLY A 149 -24.11 -9.22 -4.92
N THR A 150 -24.82 -9.39 -3.81
CA THR A 150 -25.99 -10.26 -3.72
C THR A 150 -27.27 -9.63 -4.27
N PHE A 151 -27.50 -8.34 -4.05
CA PHE A 151 -28.77 -7.69 -4.39
C PHE A 151 -28.71 -6.82 -5.64
N VAL A 152 -27.51 -6.42 -6.09
CA VAL A 152 -27.36 -5.58 -7.29
C VAL A 152 -26.79 -6.40 -8.43
N VAL A 153 -25.64 -7.04 -8.21
CA VAL A 153 -24.92 -7.75 -9.29
C VAL A 153 -25.64 -9.03 -9.71
N PHE A 154 -25.91 -9.91 -8.74
CA PHE A 154 -26.53 -11.21 -9.02
C PHE A 154 -27.95 -11.12 -9.67
N PRO A 155 -28.85 -10.21 -9.26
CA PRO A 155 -30.16 -10.07 -9.89
C PRO A 155 -30.12 -9.36 -11.26
N ALA A 156 -29.13 -8.52 -11.51
CA ALA A 156 -28.96 -7.84 -12.80
C ALA A 156 -28.50 -8.83 -13.87
N GLU A 157 -27.49 -9.65 -13.56
CA GLU A 157 -26.96 -10.69 -14.45
C GLU A 157 -28.03 -11.74 -14.80
N SER A 158 -28.85 -12.15 -13.82
CA SER A 158 -29.88 -13.18 -14.02
C SER A 158 -31.16 -12.72 -14.74
N ARG A 159 -31.44 -11.41 -14.80
CA ARG A 159 -32.70 -10.89 -15.38
C ARG A 159 -32.58 -10.34 -16.79
N GLN A 160 -31.42 -9.84 -17.19
CA GLN A 160 -31.29 -9.06 -18.43
C GLN A 160 -30.80 -9.86 -19.63
N LEU A 161 -30.18 -11.02 -19.43
CA LEU A 161 -29.49 -11.72 -20.50
C LEU A 161 -29.90 -13.19 -20.45
N GLN A 162 -30.26 -13.76 -21.60
CA GLN A 162 -30.37 -15.23 -21.78
C GLN A 162 -28.99 -15.92 -21.68
N GLU A 163 -28.09 -15.33 -20.88
CA GLU A 163 -26.71 -15.73 -20.71
C GLU A 163 -26.60 -16.89 -19.72
N PRO A 164 -25.53 -17.69 -19.86
CA PRO A 164 -25.35 -18.84 -19.00
C PRO A 164 -25.20 -18.39 -17.55
N LEU A 165 -26.00 -19.00 -16.66
CA LEU A 165 -25.98 -18.73 -15.23
C LEU A 165 -24.72 -19.38 -14.63
N PHE A 166 -23.98 -18.67 -13.80
CA PHE A 166 -22.91 -19.33 -13.05
C PHE A 166 -23.47 -20.39 -12.08
N TRP A 167 -22.69 -21.44 -11.81
CA TRP A 167 -23.05 -22.52 -10.87
C TRP A 167 -23.47 -22.06 -9.47
N PHE A 168 -23.05 -20.85 -9.08
CA PHE A 168 -23.48 -20.23 -7.82
C PHE A 168 -24.91 -19.66 -7.87
N TYR A 169 -25.71 -19.97 -8.90
CA TYR A 169 -27.12 -19.63 -8.97
C TYR A 169 -27.99 -20.35 -7.91
N ASP A 170 -27.59 -21.55 -7.48
CA ASP A 170 -28.33 -22.25 -6.43
C ASP A 170 -28.35 -21.43 -5.14
N LYS A 171 -29.57 -21.09 -4.70
CA LYS A 171 -29.79 -20.21 -3.54
C LYS A 171 -29.14 -20.77 -2.27
N TYR A 172 -29.16 -22.08 -2.05
CA TYR A 172 -28.65 -22.66 -0.82
C TYR A 172 -27.13 -22.61 -0.80
N TYR A 173 -26.48 -23.02 -1.88
CA TYR A 173 -25.04 -22.88 -2.05
C TYR A 173 -24.60 -21.41 -1.94
N TYR A 174 -25.30 -20.52 -2.64
CA TYR A 174 -24.98 -19.10 -2.67
C TYR A 174 -25.02 -18.48 -1.26
N PHE A 175 -26.12 -18.67 -0.53
CA PHE A 175 -26.30 -18.04 0.78
C PHE A 175 -25.58 -18.77 1.92
N LEU A 176 -25.52 -20.10 1.91
CA LEU A 176 -24.97 -20.87 3.03
C LEU A 176 -23.45 -21.06 2.96
N LEU A 177 -22.86 -21.11 1.77
CA LEU A 177 -21.44 -21.40 1.60
C LEU A 177 -20.69 -20.27 0.90
N PHE A 178 -21.14 -19.87 -0.29
CA PHE A 178 -20.42 -18.89 -1.11
C PHE A 178 -20.37 -17.51 -0.43
N THR A 179 -21.51 -17.05 0.10
CA THR A 179 -21.63 -15.74 0.74
C THR A 179 -20.73 -15.63 1.98
N PRO A 180 -20.72 -16.57 2.94
CA PRO A 180 -19.80 -16.51 4.09
C PRO A 180 -18.32 -16.51 3.69
N VAL A 181 -17.92 -17.38 2.75
CA VAL A 181 -16.53 -17.45 2.28
C VAL A 181 -16.11 -16.15 1.61
N ARG A 182 -16.97 -15.60 0.74
CA ARG A 182 -16.75 -14.30 0.08
C ARG A 182 -16.74 -13.13 1.07
N SER A 183 -17.60 -13.16 2.09
CA SER A 183 -17.65 -12.16 3.16
C SER A 183 -16.33 -12.09 3.92
N LEU A 184 -15.71 -13.24 4.19
CA LEU A 184 -14.40 -13.30 4.84
C LEU A 184 -13.32 -12.64 3.98
N THR A 185 -13.28 -12.94 2.68
CA THR A 185 -12.35 -12.29 1.74
C THR A 185 -12.57 -10.77 1.72
N TYR A 186 -13.83 -10.31 1.66
CA TYR A 186 -14.13 -8.88 1.68
C TYR A 186 -13.77 -8.19 3.00
N TYR A 187 -13.91 -8.87 4.13
CA TYR A 187 -13.42 -8.36 5.42
C TYR A 187 -11.91 -8.16 5.39
N VAL A 188 -11.15 -9.15 4.91
CA VAL A 188 -9.69 -9.08 4.78
C VAL A 188 -9.28 -7.94 3.85
N THR A 189 -9.93 -7.80 2.69
CA THR A 189 -9.69 -6.67 1.77
C THR A 189 -9.99 -5.33 2.41
N ALA A 190 -11.15 -5.19 3.08
CA ALA A 190 -11.55 -3.95 3.75
C ALA A 190 -10.57 -3.58 4.87
N MET A 191 -10.07 -4.56 5.63
CA MET A 191 -9.04 -4.35 6.65
C MET A 191 -7.73 -3.83 6.04
N VAL A 192 -7.27 -4.39 4.92
CA VAL A 192 -6.05 -3.92 4.22
C VAL A 192 -6.21 -2.45 3.80
N VAL A 193 -7.35 -2.11 3.21
CA VAL A 193 -7.65 -0.74 2.75
C VAL A 193 -7.73 0.23 3.93
N LEU A 194 -8.53 -0.07 4.95
CA LEU A 194 -8.71 0.81 6.11
C LEU A 194 -7.40 1.02 6.88
N ARG A 195 -6.65 -0.05 7.17
CA ARG A 195 -5.33 0.06 7.82
C ARG A 195 -4.35 0.83 6.94
N GLY A 196 -4.41 0.65 5.63
CA GLY A 196 -3.57 1.38 4.67
C GLY A 196 -3.83 2.88 4.76
N VAL A 197 -5.09 3.28 4.64
CA VAL A 197 -5.50 4.68 4.76
C VAL A 197 -5.11 5.27 6.12
N LEU A 198 -5.38 4.56 7.23
CA LEU A 198 -5.00 5.03 8.57
C LEU A 198 -3.49 5.18 8.71
N THR A 199 -2.72 4.24 8.17
CA THR A 199 -1.25 4.30 8.17
C THR A 199 -0.77 5.56 7.44
N LEU A 200 -1.32 5.84 6.25
CA LEU A 200 -1.00 7.05 5.49
C LEU A 200 -1.33 8.33 6.27
N VAL A 201 -2.52 8.38 6.89
CA VAL A 201 -2.94 9.51 7.73
C VAL A 201 -1.98 9.72 8.90
N TRP A 202 -1.62 8.65 9.61
CA TRP A 202 -0.71 8.72 10.75
C TRP A 202 0.72 9.12 10.36
N PHE A 203 1.28 8.60 9.28
CA PHE A 203 2.58 9.09 8.80
C PHE A 203 2.52 10.56 8.37
N ASN A 204 1.44 11.00 7.72
CA ASN A 204 1.25 12.41 7.42
C ASN A 204 1.22 13.29 8.68
N LEU A 205 0.55 12.83 9.75
CA LEU A 205 0.53 13.53 11.04
C LEU A 205 1.89 13.50 11.74
N LEU A 206 2.65 12.41 11.62
CA LEU A 206 3.99 12.26 12.20
C LEU A 206 4.91 13.39 11.73
N PHE A 207 5.00 13.58 10.41
CA PHE A 207 5.84 14.60 9.77
C PHE A 207 5.33 16.03 9.93
N GLN A 208 4.05 16.21 10.29
CA GLN A 208 3.50 17.53 10.60
C GLN A 208 3.77 17.95 12.05
N ARG A 209 3.83 16.99 12.99
CA ARG A 209 3.94 17.27 14.42
C ARG A 209 5.35 17.21 14.96
N LEU A 210 6.21 16.36 14.39
CA LEU A 210 7.57 16.18 14.87
C LEU A 210 8.57 16.90 13.97
N LYS A 211 9.57 17.52 14.59
CA LYS A 211 10.70 18.12 13.88
C LYS A 211 11.59 17.02 13.33
N VAL A 212 11.77 17.03 12.01
CA VAL A 212 12.65 16.11 11.29
C VAL A 212 14.09 16.57 11.39
N LYS A 213 15.00 15.61 11.53
CA LYS A 213 16.46 15.77 11.42
C LYS A 213 16.93 14.89 10.26
N VAL A 214 17.56 15.49 9.26
CA VAL A 214 18.04 14.77 8.06
C VAL A 214 19.54 14.53 8.18
N HIS A 215 19.96 13.28 8.00
CA HIS A 215 21.38 12.90 8.05
C HIS A 215 21.97 12.82 6.63
N PRO A 216 22.65 13.86 6.11
CA PRO A 216 23.01 13.95 4.69
C PRO A 216 23.91 12.81 4.19
N LEU A 217 24.74 12.24 5.07
CA LEU A 217 25.69 11.17 4.74
C LEU A 217 25.21 9.79 5.22
N HIS A 218 23.90 9.64 5.45
CA HIS A 218 23.33 8.37 5.86
C HIS A 218 23.45 7.31 4.74
N PRO A 219 23.79 6.04 5.04
CA PRO A 219 24.04 5.01 4.02
C PRO A 219 22.83 4.68 3.13
N ASP A 220 21.62 5.06 3.53
CA ASP A 220 20.39 4.84 2.76
C ASP A 220 20.16 5.84 1.61
N GLN A 221 20.99 6.90 1.51
CA GLN A 221 20.84 8.02 0.56
C GLN A 221 19.50 8.78 0.67
N ALA A 222 18.74 8.55 1.75
CA ALA A 222 17.43 9.13 2.04
C ALA A 222 17.42 9.86 3.39
N GLY A 223 18.59 10.10 3.98
CA GLY A 223 18.73 10.91 5.18
C GLY A 223 18.29 10.21 6.46
N GLY A 224 18.24 8.88 6.47
CA GLY A 224 17.67 8.07 7.54
C GLY A 224 16.19 7.68 7.32
N PHE A 225 15.56 8.17 6.26
CA PHE A 225 14.15 7.91 5.94
C PHE A 225 13.92 6.76 4.96
N GLY A 226 14.94 5.98 4.63
CA GLY A 226 14.84 4.87 3.67
C GLY A 226 13.82 3.80 4.05
N ALA A 227 13.55 3.60 5.35
CA ALA A 227 12.49 2.71 5.83
C ALA A 227 11.08 3.19 5.42
N LEU A 228 10.85 4.50 5.36
CA LEU A 228 9.60 5.09 4.87
C LEU A 228 9.51 4.99 3.35
N GLY A 229 10.60 5.22 2.63
CA GLY A 229 10.68 4.96 1.19
C GLY A 229 10.32 3.51 0.84
N SER A 230 10.87 2.56 1.61
CA SER A 230 10.55 1.14 1.47
C SER A 230 9.07 0.86 1.73
N LEU A 231 8.49 1.46 2.78
CA LEU A 231 7.05 1.36 3.06
C LEU A 231 6.22 1.85 1.87
N GLY A 232 6.53 3.02 1.33
CA GLY A 232 5.84 3.60 0.17
C GLY A 232 5.91 2.71 -1.06
N ILE A 233 7.09 2.14 -1.37
CA ILE A 233 7.26 1.19 -2.49
C ILE A 233 6.40 -0.05 -2.27
N GLN A 234 6.38 -0.59 -1.05
CA GLN A 234 5.62 -1.80 -0.75
C GLN A 234 4.12 -1.58 -0.88
N TYR A 235 3.60 -0.44 -0.41
CA TYR A 235 2.21 -0.03 -0.68
C TYR A 235 1.95 0.19 -2.17
N GLY A 236 2.90 0.79 -2.89
CA GLY A 236 2.80 0.93 -4.34
C GLY A 236 2.72 -0.43 -5.04
N LEU A 237 3.50 -1.43 -4.61
CA LEU A 237 3.49 -2.78 -5.20
C LEU A 237 2.14 -3.47 -5.01
N ILE A 238 1.41 -3.17 -3.93
CA ILE A 238 0.01 -3.59 -3.77
C ILE A 238 -0.84 -3.05 -4.91
N ALA A 239 -0.74 -1.75 -5.18
CA ALA A 239 -1.47 -1.13 -6.28
C ALA A 239 -1.07 -1.80 -7.61
N VAL A 240 0.22 -2.02 -7.88
CA VAL A 240 0.69 -2.72 -9.08
C VAL A 240 0.07 -4.10 -9.22
N ALA A 241 0.01 -4.88 -8.13
CA ALA A 241 -0.58 -6.21 -8.17
C ALA A 241 -2.08 -6.17 -8.48
N LEU A 242 -2.82 -5.17 -7.97
CA LEU A 242 -4.22 -4.93 -8.36
C LEU A 242 -4.34 -4.54 -9.83
N GLY A 243 -3.44 -3.70 -10.34
CA GLY A 243 -3.37 -3.37 -11.77
C GLY A 243 -3.12 -4.60 -12.63
N ALA A 244 -2.18 -5.45 -12.23
CA ALA A 244 -1.89 -6.68 -12.94
C ALA A 244 -3.13 -7.58 -13.03
N LEU A 245 -3.90 -7.69 -11.96
CA LEU A 245 -5.18 -8.39 -11.98
C LEU A 245 -6.19 -7.75 -12.96
N LEU A 246 -6.31 -6.42 -12.99
CA LEU A 246 -7.14 -5.73 -13.99
C LEU A 246 -6.70 -6.04 -15.43
N ALA A 247 -5.40 -6.09 -15.69
CA ALA A 247 -4.87 -6.48 -16.99
C ALA A 247 -5.20 -7.93 -17.35
N LEU A 248 -5.11 -8.86 -16.40
CA LEU A 248 -5.50 -10.26 -16.62
C LEU A 248 -7.00 -10.39 -16.93
N VAL A 249 -7.86 -9.69 -16.20
CA VAL A 249 -9.31 -9.68 -16.48
C VAL A 249 -9.60 -9.08 -17.87
N THR A 250 -8.84 -8.04 -18.27
CA THR A 250 -8.99 -7.44 -19.59
C THR A 250 -8.59 -8.40 -20.71
N ILE A 251 -7.47 -9.11 -20.55
CA ILE A 251 -7.03 -10.15 -21.48
C ILE A 251 -8.09 -11.24 -21.60
N ASP A 252 -8.57 -11.75 -20.47
CA ASP A 252 -9.59 -12.79 -20.40
C ASP A 252 -10.85 -12.40 -21.17
N ARG A 253 -11.36 -11.17 -20.96
CA ARG A 253 -12.55 -10.68 -21.67
C ARG A 253 -12.37 -10.53 -23.18
N ILE A 254 -11.19 -10.10 -23.63
CA ILE A 254 -10.87 -9.97 -25.05
C ILE A 254 -10.79 -11.36 -25.70
N LEU A 255 -10.16 -12.32 -25.05
CA LEU A 255 -10.06 -13.70 -25.56
C LEU A 255 -11.43 -14.37 -25.71
N HIS A 256 -12.40 -14.02 -24.86
CA HIS A 256 -13.77 -14.54 -24.92
C HIS A 256 -14.73 -13.66 -25.75
N GLY A 257 -14.22 -12.66 -26.48
CA GLY A 257 -15.03 -11.87 -27.41
C GLY A 257 -16.04 -10.91 -26.77
N THR A 258 -16.04 -10.76 -25.44
CA THR A 258 -16.92 -9.81 -24.72
C THR A 258 -16.53 -8.34 -24.97
N GLY A 259 -15.32 -8.11 -25.49
CA GLY A 259 -14.82 -6.79 -25.87
C GLY A 259 -14.27 -5.98 -24.70
N TRP A 260 -13.53 -4.91 -25.00
CA TRP A 260 -12.83 -4.12 -23.99
C TRP A 260 -13.64 -2.95 -23.41
N MET A 261 -14.73 -2.53 -24.08
CA MET A 261 -15.50 -1.33 -23.72
C MET A 261 -16.51 -1.57 -22.58
N HIS A 262 -16.18 -2.42 -21.61
CA HIS A 262 -17.01 -2.52 -20.42
C HIS A 262 -16.66 -1.40 -19.43
N ILE A 263 -17.70 -0.74 -18.93
CA ILE A 263 -17.56 0.43 -18.05
C ILE A 263 -16.83 0.11 -16.75
N ASP A 264 -16.92 -1.14 -16.26
CA ASP A 264 -16.22 -1.61 -15.05
C ASP A 264 -14.71 -1.67 -15.24
N LEU A 265 -14.20 -2.14 -16.39
CA LEU A 265 -12.78 -2.13 -16.73
C LEU A 265 -12.25 -0.70 -16.88
N LEU A 266 -13.00 0.18 -17.54
CA LEU A 266 -12.61 1.59 -17.70
C LEU A 266 -12.52 2.29 -16.34
N ILE A 267 -13.52 2.09 -15.46
CA ILE A 267 -13.48 2.59 -14.09
C ILE A 267 -12.30 1.97 -13.31
N GLY A 268 -12.05 0.67 -13.48
CA GLY A 268 -10.93 -0.03 -12.86
C GLY A 268 -9.58 0.57 -13.23
N TYR A 269 -9.33 0.82 -14.52
CA TYR A 269 -8.11 1.47 -14.99
C TYR A 269 -8.01 2.93 -14.54
N ALA A 270 -9.11 3.68 -14.58
CA ALA A 270 -9.15 5.05 -14.07
C ALA A 270 -8.78 5.11 -12.58
N LEU A 271 -9.37 4.21 -11.77
CA LEU A 271 -9.03 4.06 -10.36
C LEU A 271 -7.57 3.65 -10.18
N TYR A 272 -7.05 2.73 -10.99
CA TYR A 272 -5.66 2.30 -10.92
C TYR A 272 -4.68 3.45 -11.17
N VAL A 273 -4.93 4.25 -12.22
CA VAL A 273 -4.10 5.41 -12.59
C VAL A 273 -4.05 6.45 -11.46
N VAL A 274 -5.09 6.54 -10.63
CA VAL A 274 -5.11 7.43 -9.46
C VAL A 274 -4.51 6.75 -8.23
N LEU A 275 -4.92 5.53 -7.91
CA LEU A 275 -4.54 4.82 -6.69
C LEU A 275 -3.06 4.45 -6.66
N ALA A 276 -2.47 4.05 -7.79
CA ALA A 276 -1.05 3.71 -7.86
C ALA A 276 -0.13 4.88 -7.46
N PRO A 277 -0.19 6.07 -8.09
CA PRO A 277 0.61 7.21 -7.66
C PRO A 277 0.21 7.73 -6.28
N VAL A 278 -1.08 7.76 -5.92
CA VAL A 278 -1.52 8.24 -4.60
C VAL A 278 -0.96 7.36 -3.47
N SER A 279 -0.98 6.04 -3.62
CA SER A 279 -0.47 5.09 -2.62
C SER A 279 1.04 5.24 -2.37
N LEU A 280 1.82 5.55 -3.42
CA LEU A 280 3.25 5.81 -3.32
C LEU A 280 3.55 7.23 -2.80
N VAL A 281 2.93 8.25 -3.38
CA VAL A 281 3.31 9.65 -3.17
C VAL A 281 2.77 10.18 -1.85
N SER A 282 1.56 9.79 -1.43
CA SER A 282 0.93 10.30 -0.20
C SER A 282 1.83 10.21 1.04
N PRO A 283 2.39 9.04 1.42
CA PRO A 283 3.24 8.94 2.62
C PRO A 283 4.59 9.64 2.44
N LEU A 284 5.10 9.71 1.21
CA LEU A 284 6.42 10.29 0.93
C LEU A 284 6.36 11.82 0.83
N TRP A 285 5.21 12.39 0.47
CA TRP A 285 5.06 13.83 0.28
C TRP A 285 5.13 14.61 1.58
N SER A 286 4.57 14.08 2.67
CA SER A 286 4.67 14.70 3.99
C SER A 286 6.11 14.71 4.48
N ALA A 287 6.83 13.59 4.35
CA ALA A 287 8.25 13.51 4.64
C ALA A 287 9.08 14.44 3.72
N HIS A 288 8.82 14.47 2.42
CA HIS A 288 9.49 15.35 1.47
C HIS A 288 9.40 16.82 1.88
N ARG A 289 8.21 17.27 2.29
CA ARG A 289 8.01 18.64 2.80
C ARG A 289 8.80 18.89 4.08
N ALA A 290 8.83 17.94 5.01
CA ALA A 290 9.57 18.08 6.26
C ALA A 290 11.10 18.10 6.02
N MET A 291 11.62 17.22 5.15
CA MET A 291 13.03 17.17 4.77
C MET A 291 13.47 18.43 4.02
N SER A 292 12.63 18.93 3.11
CA SER A 292 12.91 20.17 2.37
C SER A 292 12.96 21.38 3.31
N ARG A 293 12.00 21.49 4.25
CA ARG A 293 12.03 22.54 5.28
C ARG A 293 13.30 22.48 6.13
N PHE A 294 13.69 21.29 6.58
CA PHE A 294 14.92 21.12 7.35
C PHE A 294 16.15 21.60 6.58
N ARG A 295 16.29 21.21 5.30
CA ARG A 295 17.38 21.69 4.45
C ARG A 295 17.35 23.21 4.29
N ASP A 296 16.17 23.76 4.02
CA ASP A 296 16.00 25.20 3.80
C ASP A 296 16.30 26.01 5.08
N GLU A 297 15.99 25.47 6.27
CA GLU A 297 16.40 26.03 7.57
C GLU A 297 17.92 26.06 7.71
N VAL A 298 18.62 24.96 7.41
CA VAL A 298 20.10 24.91 7.45
C VAL A 298 20.72 25.90 6.45
N LEU A 299 20.16 25.99 5.24
CA LEU A 299 20.63 26.96 4.23
C LEU A 299 20.39 28.40 4.66
N ARG A 300 19.26 28.68 5.34
CA ARG A 300 18.96 30.00 5.89
C ARG A 300 19.96 30.39 6.97
N ASP A 301 20.35 29.48 7.85
CA ASP A 301 21.34 29.76 8.89
C ASP A 301 22.71 30.12 8.29
N ILE A 302 23.12 29.43 7.23
CA ILE A 302 24.35 29.75 6.49
C ILE A 302 24.24 31.13 5.79
N SER A 303 23.07 31.42 5.21
CA SER A 303 22.81 32.68 4.53
C SER A 303 22.82 33.87 5.51
N ASN A 304 22.22 33.70 6.69
CA ASN A 304 22.24 34.70 7.76
C ASN A 304 23.68 34.96 8.26
N GLU A 305 24.52 33.91 8.37
CA GLU A 305 25.93 34.09 8.72
C GLU A 305 26.70 34.85 7.62
N PHE A 306 26.42 34.56 6.36
CA PHE A 306 27.00 35.24 5.21
C PHE A 306 26.62 36.74 5.18
N GLU A 307 25.34 37.06 5.36
CA GLU A 307 24.85 38.45 5.43
C GLU A 307 25.46 39.20 6.62
N ARG A 308 25.56 38.57 7.78
CA ARG A 308 26.19 39.18 8.97
C ARG A 308 27.63 39.59 8.68
N ILE A 309 28.43 38.72 8.06
CA ILE A 309 29.81 39.03 7.70
C ILE A 309 29.88 40.19 6.70
N LEU A 310 29.01 40.20 5.69
CA LEU A 310 28.95 41.31 4.72
C LEU A 310 28.60 42.65 5.38
N MET A 311 27.65 42.67 6.31
CA MET A 311 27.28 43.90 7.05
C MET A 311 28.39 44.37 8.00
N GLU A 312 29.13 43.44 8.62
CA GLU A 312 30.30 43.76 9.46
C GLU A 312 31.45 44.37 8.64
N GLN A 313 31.48 44.17 7.32
CA GLN A 313 32.50 44.69 6.41
C GLN A 313 32.22 46.07 5.81
N GLU A 314 31.12 46.75 6.20
CA GLU A 314 30.87 48.12 5.74
C GLU A 314 32.04 49.07 6.10
N PRO A 315 32.36 50.05 5.22
CA PRO A 315 33.72 50.57 5.04
C PRO A 315 34.18 51.43 6.23
N ARG A 316 35.00 50.84 7.09
CA ARG A 316 35.84 51.56 8.07
C ARG A 316 37.28 51.10 7.91
N ASP A 317 38.09 51.82 7.14
CA ASP A 317 39.56 51.71 7.07
C ASP A 317 40.12 50.30 7.37
N LEU A 318 39.59 49.27 6.69
CA LEU A 318 40.00 47.90 6.94
C LEU A 318 41.37 47.67 6.30
N ASP A 319 42.32 47.24 7.13
CA ASP A 319 43.64 46.81 6.69
C ASP A 319 43.53 45.67 5.67
N ARG A 320 44.44 45.61 4.69
CA ARG A 320 44.38 44.63 3.58
C ARG A 320 44.30 43.18 4.07
N GLY A 321 44.92 42.87 5.21
CA GLY A 321 44.86 41.53 5.81
C GLY A 321 43.46 41.13 6.29
N ALA A 322 42.66 42.08 6.79
CA ALA A 322 41.30 41.81 7.27
C ALA A 322 40.30 41.57 6.11
N LEU A 323 40.56 42.19 4.96
CA LEU A 323 39.79 41.97 3.72
C LEU A 323 40.01 40.56 3.17
N ASP A 324 41.25 40.05 3.22
CA ASP A 324 41.60 38.73 2.69
C ASP A 324 40.97 37.60 3.54
N ASP A 325 41.08 37.68 4.86
CA ASP A 325 40.47 36.71 5.80
C ASP A 325 38.94 36.63 5.64
N SER A 326 38.29 37.79 5.49
CA SER A 326 36.84 37.84 5.29
C SER A 326 36.41 37.27 3.94
N THR A 327 37.18 37.53 2.88
CA THR A 327 36.92 36.97 1.55
C THR A 327 37.04 35.45 1.58
N GLN A 328 38.08 34.92 2.23
CA GLN A 328 38.26 33.49 2.43
C GLN A 328 37.10 32.88 3.23
N ARG A 329 36.60 33.57 4.25
CA ARG A 329 35.44 33.12 5.03
C ARG A 329 34.14 33.11 4.22
N LEU A 330 33.90 34.13 3.39
CA LEU A 330 32.74 34.18 2.49
C LEU A 330 32.79 33.06 1.45
N ASP A 331 33.96 32.77 0.89
CA ASP A 331 34.15 31.64 -0.03
C ASP A 331 33.90 30.29 0.67
N GLY A 332 34.36 30.15 1.91
CA GLY A 332 34.08 28.98 2.76
C GLY A 332 32.58 28.77 3.00
N LEU A 333 31.84 29.84 3.28
CA LEU A 333 30.38 29.80 3.45
C LEU A 333 29.66 29.46 2.14
N ARG A 334 30.10 30.00 1.01
CA ARG A 334 29.55 29.69 -0.32
C ARG A 334 29.77 28.22 -0.68
N ALA A 335 30.95 27.69 -0.39
CA ALA A 335 31.27 26.27 -0.57
C ALA A 335 30.37 25.40 0.33
N ARG A 336 30.23 25.77 1.61
CA ARG A 336 29.34 25.08 2.56
C ARG A 336 27.89 25.11 2.12
N HIS A 337 27.38 26.25 1.65
CA HIS A 337 26.03 26.39 1.13
C HIS A 337 25.78 25.46 -0.06
N THR A 338 26.71 25.44 -1.03
CA THR A 338 26.63 24.56 -2.21
C THR A 338 26.63 23.09 -1.80
N LEU A 339 27.54 22.72 -0.89
CA LEU A 339 27.63 21.36 -0.35
C LEU A 339 26.33 20.93 0.34
N VAL A 340 25.74 21.78 1.18
CA VAL A 340 24.46 21.49 1.86
C VAL A 340 23.34 21.32 0.85
N ARG A 341 23.22 22.23 -0.12
CA ARG A 341 22.17 22.16 -1.15
C ARG A 341 22.21 20.86 -1.93
N ASP A 342 23.41 20.41 -2.29
CA ASP A 342 23.60 19.28 -3.20
C ASP A 342 23.66 17.93 -2.45
N THR A 343 24.04 17.91 -1.16
CA THR A 343 24.19 16.67 -0.38
C THR A 343 22.93 16.31 0.42
N TYR A 344 22.14 17.28 0.87
CA TYR A 344 20.95 16.98 1.69
C TYR A 344 19.82 16.39 0.84
N PRO A 345 19.43 15.12 1.07
CA PRO A 345 18.32 14.53 0.36
C PRO A 345 17.03 15.24 0.77
N THR A 346 16.15 15.48 -0.20
CA THR A 346 14.82 16.04 0.05
C THR A 346 13.72 14.99 -0.04
N TRP A 347 14.01 13.81 -0.60
CA TRP A 347 13.04 12.75 -0.77
C TRP A 347 13.40 11.54 0.10
N PRO A 348 12.41 10.90 0.75
CA PRO A 348 12.62 9.71 1.59
C PRO A 348 12.82 8.43 0.76
N ILE A 349 13.17 8.56 -0.53
CA ILE A 349 13.33 7.44 -1.46
C ILE A 349 14.47 7.75 -2.43
N SER A 350 15.27 6.73 -2.75
CA SER A 350 16.32 6.86 -3.76
C SER A 350 15.71 6.91 -5.17
N VAL A 351 16.34 7.69 -6.05
CA VAL A 351 15.92 7.82 -7.46
C VAL A 351 15.89 6.45 -8.17
N ALA A 352 16.85 5.57 -7.85
CA ALA A 352 16.91 4.23 -8.40
C ALA A 352 15.70 3.37 -8.00
N ALA A 353 15.24 3.47 -6.75
CA ALA A 353 14.07 2.73 -6.27
C ALA A 353 12.78 3.28 -6.88
N PHE A 354 12.64 4.61 -6.98
CA PHE A 354 11.51 5.26 -7.64
C PHE A 354 11.40 4.87 -9.13
N ARG A 355 12.53 4.83 -9.86
CA ARG A 355 12.57 4.42 -11.27
C ARG A 355 12.12 2.97 -11.46
N LYS A 356 12.64 2.05 -10.63
CA LYS A 356 12.23 0.63 -10.65
C LYS A 356 10.73 0.50 -10.43
N PHE A 357 10.20 1.18 -9.42
CA PHE A 357 8.77 1.18 -9.14
C PHE A 357 7.95 1.71 -10.32
N SER A 358 8.34 2.85 -10.91
CA SER A 358 7.60 3.47 -12.02
C SER A 358 7.50 2.56 -13.24
N ILE A 359 8.57 1.84 -13.56
CA ILE A 359 8.57 0.83 -14.64
C ILE A 359 7.57 -0.29 -14.30
N THR A 360 7.65 -0.85 -13.10
CA THR A 360 6.75 -1.93 -12.66
C THR A 360 5.29 -1.49 -12.60
N ALA A 361 5.01 -0.27 -12.17
CA ALA A 361 3.65 0.30 -12.13
C ALA A 361 3.11 0.67 -13.52
N SER A 362 3.96 0.80 -14.54
CA SER A 362 3.50 1.04 -15.91
C SER A 362 3.09 -0.27 -16.60
N LEU A 363 3.58 -1.43 -16.15
CA LEU A 363 3.34 -2.72 -16.80
C LEU A 363 1.85 -3.03 -16.96
N PRO A 364 0.97 -2.93 -15.94
CA PRO A 364 -0.44 -3.24 -16.13
C PRO A 364 -1.16 -2.36 -17.15
N LEU A 365 -0.75 -1.08 -17.25
CA LEU A 365 -1.30 -0.16 -18.23
C LEU A 365 -0.85 -0.51 -19.64
N ILE A 366 0.44 -0.82 -19.80
CA ILE A 366 1.00 -1.23 -21.10
C ILE A 366 0.34 -2.53 -21.56
N THR A 367 0.22 -3.52 -20.67
CA THR A 367 -0.45 -4.79 -20.96
C THR A 367 -1.90 -4.57 -21.33
N GLY A 368 -2.66 -3.80 -20.53
CA GLY A 368 -4.05 -3.48 -20.83
C GLY A 368 -4.23 -2.77 -22.17
N ALA A 369 -3.43 -1.73 -22.43
CA ALA A 369 -3.47 -0.98 -23.68
C ALA A 369 -3.09 -1.84 -24.89
N ALA A 370 -2.09 -2.71 -24.76
CA ALA A 370 -1.69 -3.63 -25.81
C ALA A 370 -2.80 -4.64 -26.14
N SER A 371 -3.47 -5.17 -25.12
CA SER A 371 -4.63 -6.06 -25.32
C SER A 371 -5.76 -5.34 -26.06
N ILE A 372 -6.08 -4.10 -25.68
CA ILE A 372 -7.09 -3.28 -26.35
C ILE A 372 -6.70 -3.03 -27.82
N ALA A 373 -5.46 -2.64 -28.08
CA ALA A 373 -4.98 -2.39 -29.44
C ALA A 373 -5.06 -3.64 -30.32
N LEU A 374 -4.78 -4.81 -29.76
CA LEU A 374 -4.90 -6.10 -30.46
C LEU A 374 -6.36 -6.42 -30.82
N ASP A 375 -7.31 -6.21 -29.89
CA ASP A 375 -8.74 -6.41 -30.17
C ASP A 375 -9.24 -5.50 -31.30
N VAL A 376 -8.80 -4.24 -31.32
CA VAL A 376 -9.14 -3.28 -32.39
C VAL A 376 -8.53 -3.68 -33.73
N ALA A 377 -7.34 -4.28 -33.76
CA ALA A 377 -6.67 -4.66 -35.00
C ALA A 377 -7.21 -5.95 -35.63
N ILE A 378 -7.83 -6.84 -34.83
CA ILE A 378 -8.41 -8.10 -35.30
C ILE A 378 -9.82 -7.89 -35.90
N LYS A 379 -10.52 -6.85 -35.46
CA LYS A 379 -11.84 -6.45 -35.98
C LYS A 379 -11.71 -5.57 -37.21
#